data_AF-A0A1F9VQK7-F1
#
_entry.id   AF-A0A1F9VQK7-F1
#
_cell.length_a   1.000
_cell.length_b   1.000
_cell.length_c   1.000
_cell.angle_alpha   90.00
_cell.angle_beta   90.00
_cell.angle_gamma   90.00
#
_symmetry.space_group_name_H-M   'P 1'
#
loop_
_entity.id
_entity.type
_entity.pdbx_description
1 polymer ?
#
loop_
_entity_poly.entity_id
_entity_poly.type
_entity_poly.pdbx_seq_one_letter_code
_entity_poly.pdbx_strand_id
1 'polypeptide(L)'
;MTSTWFDMPWQQVLLAVAIQPLLIVAGLRVLGITGSGPVSLMANATQFLFGLIWPAHIRANLTAAYVSANPQATAENVVPSFWVAQRLGGKFKTLILAQLMVIPIGAILTPLMFNMLERTYGIGLNPGQLAAPTGLKIATLAIVMEKGLSFLPHGALQASIIAIFIGVFFELLLAFKRTNEQGHEVSRFWMVPIPAALGFALILPGSLNIGIAIGSVISAAWRQFSPGESGVYAHYAAPLASGLVAGEAMVGSIMMPALAVLMQFFN
;
A
#
# COMPACT_ATOMS: atom_id res chain seq x y z
N MET A 1 0.02 18.90 25.88
CA MET A 1 0.48 19.15 24.49
C MET A 1 0.09 18.00 23.56
N THR A 2 0.49 16.75 23.78
CA THR A 2 0.07 15.63 22.90
C THR A 2 -1.43 15.35 22.92
N SER A 3 -2.09 15.49 24.08
CA SER A 3 -3.54 15.35 24.23
C SER A 3 -4.33 16.40 23.44
N THR A 4 -3.76 17.58 23.18
CA THR A 4 -4.45 18.68 22.49
C THR A 4 -4.48 18.49 20.98
N TRP A 5 -3.47 17.82 20.40
CA TRP A 5 -3.35 17.63 18.95
C TRP A 5 -3.71 16.21 18.50
N PHE A 6 -3.44 15.20 19.31
CA PHE A 6 -3.65 13.79 18.96
C PHE A 6 -4.74 13.09 19.79
N ASP A 7 -5.27 13.75 20.82
CA ASP A 7 -6.16 13.13 21.82
C ASP A 7 -5.58 11.82 22.39
N MET A 8 -4.24 11.75 22.50
CA MET A 8 -3.49 10.58 22.98
C MET A 8 -2.49 10.95 24.09
N PRO A 9 -2.33 10.08 25.11
CA PRO A 9 -1.21 10.13 26.04
C PRO A 9 0.14 10.18 25.32
N TRP A 10 1.11 10.88 25.91
CA TRP A 10 2.41 11.08 25.27
C TRP A 10 3.17 9.76 25.02
N GLN A 11 2.96 8.74 25.86
CA GLN A 11 3.56 7.40 25.67
C GLN A 11 3.06 6.72 24.40
N GLN A 12 1.77 6.87 24.11
CA GLN A 12 1.13 6.34 22.91
C GLN A 12 1.66 7.05 21.67
N VAL A 13 1.77 8.39 21.71
CA VAL A 13 2.38 9.16 20.61
C VAL A 13 3.84 8.74 20.38
N LEU A 14 4.63 8.61 21.45
CA LEU A 14 6.04 8.23 21.33
C LEU A 14 6.20 6.84 20.70
N LEU A 15 5.42 5.84 21.14
CA LEU A 15 5.45 4.51 20.56
C LEU A 15 5.00 4.53 19.09
N ALA A 16 3.92 5.26 18.78
CA ALA A 16 3.39 5.38 17.43
C ALA A 16 4.45 5.96 16.49
N VAL A 17 5.25 6.93 16.92
CA VAL A 17 6.34 7.50 16.10
C VAL A 17 7.55 6.58 16.04
N ALA A 18 7.94 5.97 17.16
CA ALA A 18 9.16 5.17 17.26
C ALA A 18 9.12 3.89 16.40
N ILE A 19 7.95 3.29 16.19
CA ILE A 19 7.80 2.09 15.35
C ILE A 19 7.87 2.39 13.85
N GLN A 20 7.68 3.65 13.43
CA GLN A 20 7.54 3.99 12.01
C GLN A 20 8.73 3.64 11.12
N PRO A 21 10.00 3.88 11.51
CA PRO A 21 11.13 3.52 10.67
C PRO A 21 11.14 2.03 10.29
N LEU A 22 10.74 1.15 11.22
CA LEU A 22 10.66 -0.28 10.97
C LEU A 22 9.55 -0.62 9.96
N LEU A 23 8.36 -0.04 10.13
CA LEU A 23 7.23 -0.27 9.24
C LEU A 23 7.48 0.29 7.83
N ILE A 24 8.11 1.47 7.75
CA ILE A 24 8.55 2.09 6.49
C ILE A 24 9.49 1.17 5.74
N VAL A 25 10.54 0.64 6.40
CA VAL A 25 11.46 -0.30 5.75
C VAL A 25 10.73 -1.57 5.31
N ALA A 26 9.85 -2.13 6.14
CA ALA A 26 9.09 -3.32 5.79
C ALA A 26 8.18 -3.09 4.58
N GLY A 27 7.40 -2.01 4.55
CA GLY A 27 6.51 -1.73 3.44
C GLY A 27 7.24 -1.29 2.17
N LEU A 28 8.38 -0.59 2.28
CA LEU A 28 9.24 -0.31 1.12
C LEU A 28 9.86 -1.59 0.53
N ARG A 29 10.16 -2.60 1.36
CA ARG A 29 10.59 -3.92 0.87
C ARG A 29 9.47 -4.60 0.10
N VAL A 30 8.24 -4.58 0.63
CA VAL A 30 7.09 -5.14 -0.09
C VAL A 30 6.87 -4.41 -1.41
N LEU A 31 6.87 -3.07 -1.39
CA LEU A 31 6.79 -2.22 -2.60
C LEU A 31 7.85 -2.61 -3.63
N GLY A 32 9.10 -2.82 -3.20
CA GLY A 32 10.18 -3.24 -4.11
C GLY A 32 9.99 -4.62 -4.74
N ILE A 33 9.21 -5.50 -4.11
CA ILE A 33 8.92 -6.86 -4.60
C ILE A 33 7.66 -6.88 -5.46
N THR A 34 6.60 -6.19 -5.05
CA THR A 34 5.25 -6.28 -5.65
C THR A 34 4.92 -5.13 -6.59
N GLY A 35 5.70 -4.03 -6.56
CA GLY A 35 5.40 -2.80 -7.29
C GLY A 35 4.34 -1.90 -6.63
N SER A 36 3.72 -2.35 -5.53
CA SER A 36 2.77 -1.55 -4.76
C SER A 36 2.91 -1.84 -3.27
N GLY A 37 2.97 -0.79 -2.45
CA GLY A 37 3.26 -0.92 -1.03
C GLY A 37 2.01 -1.12 -0.16
N PRO A 38 2.12 -1.82 0.97
CA PRO A 38 0.99 -2.25 1.76
C PRO A 38 0.64 -1.24 2.88
N VAL A 39 0.35 0.02 2.52
CA VAL A 39 0.04 1.09 3.49
C VAL A 39 -1.00 0.66 4.54
N SER A 40 -2.10 0.05 4.08
CA SER A 40 -3.18 -0.40 4.96
C SER A 40 -2.73 -1.49 5.93
N LEU A 41 -1.76 -2.34 5.56
CA LEU A 41 -1.24 -3.38 6.44
C LEU A 41 -0.35 -2.78 7.53
N MET A 42 0.47 -1.77 7.20
CA MET A 42 1.31 -1.08 8.18
C MET A 42 0.47 -0.32 9.21
N ALA A 43 -0.62 0.32 8.74
CA ALA A 43 -1.62 0.93 9.61
C ALA A 43 -2.24 -0.10 10.57
N ASN A 44 -2.73 -1.22 10.02
CA ASN A 44 -3.35 -2.30 10.79
C ASN A 44 -2.38 -2.96 11.77
N ALA A 45 -1.09 -3.10 11.43
CA ALA A 45 -0.08 -3.63 12.33
C ALA A 45 0.11 -2.73 13.57
N THR A 46 0.15 -1.41 13.36
CA THR A 46 0.19 -0.43 14.46
C THR A 46 -1.10 -0.49 15.28
N GLN A 47 -2.27 -0.58 14.64
CA GLN A 47 -3.55 -0.74 15.35
C GLN A 47 -3.59 -2.00 16.20
N PHE A 48 -3.10 -3.12 15.68
CA PHE A 48 -3.08 -4.37 16.41
C PHE A 48 -2.19 -4.27 17.66
N LEU A 49 -0.97 -3.71 17.51
CA LEU A 49 -0.07 -3.46 18.64
C LEU A 49 -0.71 -2.55 19.70
N PHE A 50 -1.37 -1.47 19.26
CA PHE A 50 -2.05 -0.54 20.17
C PHE A 50 -3.25 -1.17 20.86
N GLY A 51 -4.00 -2.03 20.16
CA GLY A 51 -5.10 -2.80 20.74
C GLY A 51 -4.65 -3.81 21.79
N LEU A 52 -3.45 -4.38 21.63
CA LEU A 52 -2.85 -5.29 22.63
C LEU A 52 -2.38 -4.54 23.89
N ILE A 53 -1.76 -3.36 23.73
CA ILE A 53 -1.18 -2.60 24.86
C ILE A 53 -2.25 -1.76 25.58
N TRP A 54 -3.17 -1.15 24.83
CA TRP A 54 -4.24 -0.28 25.34
C TRP A 54 -5.59 -0.70 24.77
N PRO A 55 -6.17 -1.81 25.26
CA PRO A 55 -7.49 -2.25 24.84
C PRO A 55 -8.56 -1.20 25.18
N ALA A 56 -9.67 -1.21 24.45
CA ALA A 56 -10.84 -0.34 24.63
C ALA A 56 -10.68 1.17 24.30
N HIS A 57 -9.55 1.61 23.74
CA HIS A 57 -9.36 3.01 23.30
C HIS A 57 -9.46 3.18 21.77
N ILE A 58 -10.68 3.11 21.22
CA ILE A 58 -10.90 3.15 19.76
C ILE A 58 -10.30 4.38 19.05
N ARG A 59 -10.43 5.57 19.66
CA ARG A 59 -9.89 6.82 19.08
C ARG A 59 -8.38 6.80 19.02
N ALA A 60 -7.71 6.44 20.12
CA ALA A 60 -6.26 6.32 20.15
C ALA A 60 -5.76 5.26 19.17
N ASN A 61 -6.49 4.15 19.04
CA ASN A 61 -6.17 3.10 18.08
C ASN A 61 -6.23 3.62 16.63
N LEU A 62 -7.30 4.33 16.26
CA LEU A 62 -7.46 4.94 14.95
C LEU A 62 -6.38 6.01 14.70
N THR A 63 -6.12 6.90 15.66
CA THR A 63 -5.06 7.91 15.56
C THR A 63 -3.70 7.25 15.34
N ALA A 64 -3.37 6.18 16.07
CA ALA A 64 -2.12 5.44 15.88
C ALA A 64 -2.03 4.81 14.47
N ALA A 65 -3.14 4.30 13.93
CA ALA A 65 -3.22 3.83 12.55
C ALA A 65 -2.80 4.91 11.55
N TYR A 66 -3.36 6.12 11.69
CA TYR A 66 -3.07 7.25 10.81
C TYR A 66 -1.65 7.78 10.96
N VAL A 67 -1.13 7.82 12.19
CA VAL A 67 0.28 8.17 12.47
C VAL A 67 1.23 7.20 11.76
N SER A 68 0.80 5.96 11.48
CA SER A 68 1.57 5.01 10.68
C SER A 68 1.32 5.07 9.18
N ALA A 69 0.06 5.15 8.77
CA ALA A 69 -0.33 5.11 7.36
C ALA A 69 0.27 6.29 6.57
N ASN A 70 0.29 7.50 7.13
CA ASN A 70 0.73 8.70 6.42
C ASN A 70 2.23 8.71 6.08
N PRO A 71 3.15 8.47 7.04
CA PRO A 71 4.57 8.33 6.72
C PRO A 71 4.84 7.18 5.76
N GLN A 72 4.11 6.06 5.90
CA GLN A 72 4.22 4.92 5.01
C GLN A 72 3.87 5.28 3.56
N ALA A 73 2.66 5.82 3.34
CA ALA A 73 2.20 6.23 2.02
C ALA A 73 3.13 7.29 1.41
N THR A 74 3.64 8.21 2.22
CA THR A 74 4.58 9.23 1.76
C THR A 74 5.90 8.60 1.31
N ALA A 75 6.46 7.68 2.09
CA ALA A 75 7.70 7.00 1.75
C ALA A 75 7.56 6.15 0.48
N GLU A 76 6.44 5.44 0.33
CA GLU A 76 6.16 4.60 -0.84
C GLU A 76 6.03 5.40 -2.15
N ASN A 77 5.64 6.68 -2.08
CA ASN A 77 5.65 7.58 -3.23
C ASN A 77 7.01 8.25 -3.43
N VAL A 78 7.61 8.77 -2.36
CA VAL A 78 8.86 9.56 -2.41
C VAL A 78 10.03 8.71 -2.90
N VAL A 79 10.19 7.48 -2.41
CA VAL A 79 11.36 6.65 -2.73
C VAL A 79 11.43 6.30 -4.23
N PRO A 80 10.37 5.75 -4.88
CA PRO A 80 10.38 5.53 -6.32
C PRO A 80 10.51 6.83 -7.13
N SER A 81 9.79 7.90 -6.75
CA SER A 81 9.88 9.18 -7.46
C SER A 81 11.30 9.75 -7.43
N PHE A 82 11.99 9.66 -6.30
CA PHE A 82 13.38 10.12 -6.18
C PHE A 82 14.33 9.26 -7.01
N TRP A 83 14.11 7.94 -7.05
CA TRP A 83 14.90 7.00 -7.86
C TRP A 83 14.79 7.30 -9.36
N VAL A 84 13.58 7.64 -9.84
CA VAL A 84 13.36 8.07 -11.23
C VAL A 84 13.98 9.45 -11.47
N ALA A 85 13.71 10.41 -10.59
CA ALA A 85 14.20 11.78 -10.75
C ALA A 85 15.73 11.86 -10.78
N GLN A 86 16.43 11.06 -9.97
CA GLN A 86 17.89 10.98 -10.01
C GLN A 86 18.42 10.45 -11.36
N ARG A 87 17.74 9.48 -11.97
CA ARG A 87 18.09 8.97 -13.32
C ARG A 87 17.90 10.00 -14.42
N LEU A 88 16.98 10.93 -14.22
CA LEU A 88 16.73 12.06 -15.12
C LEU A 88 17.67 13.25 -14.87
N GLY A 89 18.69 13.10 -13.99
CA GLY A 89 19.63 14.17 -13.65
C GLY A 89 19.17 15.11 -12.53
N GLY A 90 18.08 14.77 -11.84
CA GLY A 90 17.55 15.54 -10.72
C GLY A 90 18.47 15.53 -9.50
N LYS A 91 18.67 16.69 -8.87
CA LYS A 91 19.48 16.84 -7.66
C LYS A 91 18.67 16.48 -6.42
N PHE A 92 19.20 15.61 -5.56
CA PHE A 92 18.54 15.16 -4.32
C PHE A 92 18.08 16.31 -3.41
N LYS A 93 18.91 17.35 -3.24
CA LYS A 93 18.55 18.54 -2.43
C LYS A 93 17.31 19.27 -2.96
N THR A 94 17.18 19.39 -4.28
CA THR A 94 16.04 20.05 -4.92
C THR A 94 14.76 19.25 -4.72
N LEU A 95 14.84 17.91 -4.81
CA LEU A 95 13.69 17.03 -4.59
C LEU A 95 13.18 17.09 -3.14
N ILE A 96 14.10 17.14 -2.15
CA ILE A 96 13.73 17.34 -0.74
C ILE A 96 13.02 18.69 -0.56
N LEU A 97 13.59 19.77 -1.09
CA LEU A 97 12.99 21.10 -0.98
C LEU A 97 11.59 21.13 -1.62
N ALA A 98 11.43 20.53 -2.80
CA ALA A 98 10.13 20.41 -3.46
C ALA A 98 9.12 19.65 -2.58
N GLN A 99 9.50 18.52 -2.00
CA GLN A 99 8.62 17.76 -1.12
C GLN A 99 8.22 18.57 0.11
N LEU A 100 9.18 19.23 0.77
CA LEU A 100 8.91 20.07 1.95
C LEU A 100 7.95 21.23 1.65
N MET A 101 8.05 21.83 0.46
CA MET A 101 7.16 22.91 0.03
C MET A 101 5.72 22.42 -0.24
N VAL A 102 5.55 21.18 -0.72
CA VAL A 102 4.23 20.63 -1.07
C VAL A 102 3.50 20.03 0.12
N ILE A 103 4.20 19.58 1.17
CA ILE A 103 3.58 19.05 2.41
C ILE A 103 2.48 19.95 2.98
N PRO A 104 2.70 21.26 3.25
CA PRO A 104 1.64 22.11 3.81
C PRO A 104 0.45 22.28 2.86
N ILE A 105 0.69 22.30 1.55
CA ILE A 105 -0.35 22.39 0.54
C ILE A 105 -1.25 21.15 0.61
N GLY A 106 -0.65 19.95 0.64
CA GLY A 106 -1.37 18.69 0.80
C GLY A 106 -2.13 18.62 2.12
N ALA A 107 -1.48 18.99 3.23
CA ALA A 107 -2.09 18.97 4.56
C ALA A 107 -3.35 19.84 4.68
N ILE A 108 -3.43 20.93 3.91
CA ILE A 108 -4.61 21.82 3.87
C ILE A 108 -5.63 21.34 2.84
N LEU A 109 -5.21 21.02 1.61
CA LEU A 109 -6.13 20.66 0.53
C LEU A 109 -6.80 19.30 0.74
N THR A 110 -6.11 18.31 1.29
CA THR A 110 -6.67 16.97 1.51
C THR A 110 -7.94 16.98 2.39
N PRO A 111 -7.95 17.57 3.61
CA PRO A 111 -9.17 17.62 4.41
C PRO A 111 -10.25 18.50 3.77
N LEU A 112 -9.91 19.58 3.08
CA LEU A 112 -10.89 20.41 2.37
C LEU A 112 -11.60 19.64 1.28
N MET A 113 -10.83 18.96 0.42
CA MET A 113 -11.38 18.13 -0.66
C MET A 113 -12.18 16.97 -0.11
N PHE A 114 -11.70 16.29 0.94
CA PHE A 114 -12.44 15.22 1.60
C PHE A 114 -13.81 15.71 2.10
N ASN A 115 -13.86 16.84 2.82
CA ASN A 115 -15.11 17.40 3.33
C ASN A 115 -16.07 17.81 2.19
N MET A 116 -15.54 18.38 1.10
CA MET A 116 -16.37 18.72 -0.06
C MET A 116 -16.97 17.46 -0.70
N LEU A 117 -16.13 16.46 -0.99
CA LEU A 117 -16.55 15.20 -1.60
C LEU A 117 -17.55 14.45 -0.72
N GLU A 118 -17.30 14.36 0.59
CA GLU A 118 -18.20 13.75 1.56
C GLU A 118 -19.56 14.45 1.58
N ARG A 119 -19.61 15.80 1.59
CA ARG A 119 -20.88 16.54 1.58
C ARG A 119 -21.65 16.37 0.28
N THR A 120 -20.96 16.26 -0.85
CA THR A 120 -21.60 16.15 -2.17
C THR A 120 -22.12 14.74 -2.45
N TYR A 121 -21.31 13.71 -2.16
CA TYR A 121 -21.59 12.33 -2.57
C TYR A 121 -21.96 11.41 -1.39
N GLY A 122 -21.61 11.79 -0.15
CA GLY A 122 -21.70 10.91 1.00
C GLY A 122 -20.71 9.75 0.95
N ILE A 123 -20.60 9.02 2.06
CA ILE A 123 -19.77 7.81 2.16
C ILE A 123 -20.70 6.61 2.31
N GLY A 124 -20.51 5.58 1.48
CA GLY A 124 -21.33 4.39 1.54
C GLY A 124 -21.16 3.47 0.32
N LEU A 125 -22.01 2.45 0.25
CA LEU A 125 -22.01 1.45 -0.82
C LEU A 125 -23.18 1.63 -1.81
N ASN A 126 -24.03 2.64 -1.60
CA ASN A 126 -25.13 2.91 -2.51
C ASN A 126 -24.59 3.55 -3.81
N PRO A 127 -25.27 3.33 -4.96
CA PRO A 127 -24.88 3.97 -6.22
C PRO A 127 -24.74 5.49 -6.06
N GLY A 128 -23.62 6.05 -6.50
CA GLY A 128 -23.32 7.48 -6.41
C GLY A 128 -22.63 7.94 -5.11
N GLN A 129 -22.48 7.07 -4.11
CA GLN A 129 -21.72 7.37 -2.89
C GLN A 129 -20.24 6.99 -3.03
N LEU A 130 -19.41 7.62 -2.19
CA LEU A 130 -17.99 7.30 -2.13
C LEU A 130 -17.77 6.04 -1.31
N ALA A 131 -17.34 4.97 -1.97
CA ALA A 131 -16.92 3.76 -1.29
C ALA A 131 -15.61 4.02 -0.52
N ALA A 132 -15.59 3.68 0.77
CA ALA A 132 -14.40 3.81 1.62
C ALA A 132 -13.90 2.42 2.12
N PRO A 133 -13.50 1.50 1.22
CA PRO A 133 -13.17 0.13 1.60
C PRO A 133 -11.99 0.04 2.57
N THR A 134 -10.96 0.87 2.38
CA THR A 134 -9.81 0.93 3.29
C THR A 134 -10.19 1.48 4.66
N GLY A 135 -11.03 2.53 4.70
CA GLY A 135 -11.55 3.10 5.94
C GLY A 135 -12.39 2.08 6.72
N LEU A 136 -13.21 1.30 6.01
CA LEU A 136 -14.01 0.22 6.61
C LEU A 136 -13.13 -0.87 7.23
N LYS A 137 -12.03 -1.27 6.58
CA LYS A 137 -11.06 -2.24 7.13
C LYS A 137 -10.43 -1.72 8.43
N ILE A 138 -9.93 -0.48 8.42
CA ILE A 138 -9.28 0.16 9.58
C ILE A 138 -10.27 0.32 10.75
N ALA A 139 -11.49 0.75 10.46
CA ALA A 139 -12.55 0.90 11.47
C ALA A 139 -12.97 -0.46 12.07
N THR A 140 -13.14 -1.48 11.22
CA THR A 140 -13.49 -2.83 11.67
C THR A 140 -12.41 -3.39 12.60
N LEU A 141 -11.13 -3.22 12.25
CA LEU A 141 -10.04 -3.66 13.11
C LEU A 141 -10.04 -2.91 14.44
N ALA A 142 -10.29 -1.60 14.45
CA ALA A 142 -10.38 -0.83 15.68
C ALA A 142 -11.50 -1.35 16.61
N ILE A 143 -12.67 -1.71 16.04
CA ILE A 143 -13.78 -2.34 16.78
C ILE A 143 -13.39 -3.72 17.32
N VAL A 144 -12.68 -4.54 16.54
CA VAL A 144 -12.17 -5.84 17.00
C VAL A 144 -11.20 -5.65 18.17
N MET A 145 -10.31 -4.66 18.11
CA MET A 145 -9.37 -4.36 19.19
C MET A 145 -10.06 -3.80 20.44
N GLU A 146 -11.19 -3.13 20.30
CA GLU A 146 -12.02 -2.67 21.41
C GLU A 146 -12.77 -3.84 22.08
N LYS A 147 -13.43 -4.69 21.28
CA LYS A 147 -14.25 -5.81 21.76
C LYS A 147 -13.43 -7.05 22.16
N GLY A 148 -12.14 -7.04 21.87
CA GLY A 148 -11.22 -8.14 22.09
C GLY A 148 -11.21 -9.16 20.93
N LEU A 149 -10.17 -10.01 20.93
CA LEU A 149 -9.92 -10.99 19.88
C LEU A 149 -11.04 -12.03 19.73
N SER A 150 -11.91 -12.19 20.73
CA SER A 150 -13.11 -13.04 20.66
C SER A 150 -14.17 -12.51 19.68
N PHE A 151 -14.09 -11.23 19.27
CA PHE A 151 -14.96 -10.65 18.25
C PHE A 151 -14.54 -11.04 16.82
N LEU A 152 -13.35 -11.62 16.64
CA LEU A 152 -12.93 -12.15 15.35
C LEU A 152 -13.83 -13.31 14.91
N PRO A 153 -14.07 -13.47 13.59
CA PRO A 153 -14.75 -14.65 13.06
C PRO A 153 -14.09 -15.94 13.56
N HIS A 154 -14.92 -16.98 13.75
CA HIS A 154 -14.43 -18.28 14.21
C HIS A 154 -13.32 -18.80 13.27
N GLY A 155 -12.20 -19.24 13.84
CA GLY A 155 -11.04 -19.71 13.08
C GLY A 155 -10.10 -18.62 12.55
N ALA A 156 -10.44 -17.33 12.62
CA ALA A 156 -9.57 -16.27 12.07
C ALA A 156 -8.22 -16.18 12.79
N LEU A 157 -8.20 -16.27 14.13
CA LEU A 157 -6.96 -16.24 14.90
C LEU A 157 -6.09 -17.47 14.62
N GLN A 158 -6.70 -18.66 14.50
CA GLN A 158 -5.98 -19.89 14.11
C GLN A 158 -5.39 -19.77 12.71
N ALA A 159 -6.16 -19.24 11.76
CA ALA A 159 -5.69 -18.99 10.40
C ALA A 159 -4.53 -17.97 10.37
N SER A 160 -4.58 -16.92 11.19
CA SER A 160 -3.48 -15.96 11.32
C SER A 160 -2.20 -16.62 11.86
N ILE A 161 -2.32 -17.48 12.88
CA ILE A 161 -1.17 -18.22 13.43
C ILE A 161 -0.58 -19.14 12.36
N ILE A 162 -1.40 -19.91 11.66
CA ILE A 162 -0.96 -20.80 10.57
C ILE A 162 -0.28 -19.98 9.46
N ALA A 163 -0.85 -18.85 9.07
CA ALA A 163 -0.27 -17.96 8.06
C ALA A 163 1.09 -17.38 8.48
N ILE A 164 1.26 -17.03 9.77
CA ILE A 164 2.56 -16.59 10.31
C ILE A 164 3.59 -17.73 10.17
N PHE A 165 3.23 -18.95 10.57
CA PHE A 165 4.13 -20.10 10.44
C PHE A 165 4.50 -20.40 8.99
N ILE A 166 3.53 -20.39 8.07
CA ILE A 166 3.78 -20.57 6.63
C ILE A 166 4.69 -19.47 6.09
N GLY A 167 4.43 -18.21 6.46
CA GLY A 167 5.23 -17.07 6.02
C GLY A 167 6.68 -17.16 6.49
N VAL A 168 6.89 -17.46 7.77
CA VAL A 168 8.23 -17.68 8.35
C VAL A 168 8.91 -18.87 7.68
N PHE A 169 8.20 -19.98 7.49
CA PHE A 169 8.74 -21.16 6.84
C PHE A 169 9.21 -20.87 5.40
N PHE A 170 8.39 -20.18 4.60
CA PHE A 170 8.75 -19.79 3.24
C PHE A 170 9.93 -18.79 3.22
N GLU A 171 9.98 -17.82 4.14
CA GLU A 171 11.11 -16.89 4.23
C GLU A 171 12.41 -17.62 4.58
N LEU A 172 12.36 -18.60 5.50
CA LEU A 172 13.50 -19.44 5.84
C LEU A 172 13.97 -20.30 4.66
N LEU A 173 13.04 -20.88 3.89
CA LEU A 173 13.37 -21.62 2.67
C LEU A 173 14.06 -20.73 1.63
N LEU A 174 13.59 -19.50 1.45
CA LEU A 174 14.20 -18.53 0.53
C LEU A 174 15.56 -18.01 1.02
N ALA A 175 15.79 -17.99 2.34
CA ALA A 175 17.07 -17.63 2.92
C ALA A 175 18.16 -18.69 2.67
N PHE A 176 17.79 -19.95 2.42
CA PHE A 176 18.73 -20.99 1.99
C PHE A 176 19.15 -20.77 0.53
N LYS A 177 20.27 -20.08 0.36
CA LYS A 177 20.89 -19.82 -0.94
C LYS A 177 21.74 -21.03 -1.39
N ARG A 178 21.76 -21.25 -2.70
CA ARG A 178 22.64 -22.17 -3.41
C ARG A 178 23.42 -21.37 -4.45
N THR A 179 24.71 -21.63 -4.59
CA THR A 179 25.50 -21.06 -5.67
C THR A 179 25.19 -21.80 -6.97
N ASN A 180 24.76 -21.08 -8.01
CA ASN A 180 24.56 -21.64 -9.35
C ASN A 180 25.90 -21.96 -10.01
N GLU A 181 25.87 -22.71 -11.12
CA GLU A 181 27.03 -23.03 -11.97
C GLU A 181 27.79 -21.78 -12.47
N GLN A 182 27.12 -20.62 -12.48
CA GLN A 182 27.67 -19.32 -12.86
C GLN A 182 28.23 -18.50 -11.68
N GLY A 183 28.31 -19.06 -10.47
CA GLY A 183 28.83 -18.36 -9.28
C GLY A 183 27.85 -17.41 -8.59
N HIS A 184 26.64 -17.24 -9.11
CA HIS A 184 25.61 -16.41 -8.49
C HIS A 184 24.86 -17.15 -7.38
N GLU A 185 24.64 -16.48 -6.25
CA GLU A 185 23.75 -17.00 -5.20
C GLU A 185 22.30 -16.90 -5.66
N VAL A 186 21.63 -18.04 -5.81
CA VAL A 186 20.19 -18.13 -6.09
C VAL A 186 19.51 -18.89 -4.96
N SER A 187 18.26 -18.55 -4.66
CA SER A 187 17.47 -19.34 -3.71
C SER A 187 17.45 -20.80 -4.15
N ARG A 188 17.73 -21.74 -3.24
CA ARG A 188 17.70 -23.18 -3.53
C ARG A 188 16.31 -23.66 -3.93
N PHE A 189 15.28 -22.98 -3.43
CA PHE A 189 13.87 -23.33 -3.62
C PHE A 189 13.15 -22.27 -4.47
N TRP A 190 13.44 -22.25 -5.77
CA TRP A 190 12.90 -21.25 -6.70
C TRP A 190 11.36 -21.30 -6.86
N MET A 191 10.73 -22.42 -6.53
CA MET A 191 9.27 -22.63 -6.63
C MET A 191 8.50 -22.08 -5.41
N VAL A 192 9.19 -21.68 -4.35
CA VAL A 192 8.53 -21.17 -3.12
C VAL A 192 8.07 -19.73 -3.37
N PRO A 193 6.78 -19.41 -3.15
CA PRO A 193 6.29 -18.04 -3.27
C PRO A 193 7.00 -17.10 -2.31
N ILE A 194 7.27 -15.86 -2.75
CA ILE A 194 7.79 -14.83 -1.86
C ILE A 194 6.71 -14.48 -0.82
N PRO A 195 6.95 -14.68 0.49
CA PRO A 195 5.93 -14.53 1.54
C PRO A 195 5.27 -13.15 1.53
N ALA A 196 6.06 -12.11 1.35
CA ALA A 196 5.61 -10.73 1.24
C ALA A 196 4.61 -10.52 0.09
N ALA A 197 4.90 -11.08 -1.10
CA ALA A 197 4.03 -10.97 -2.25
C ALA A 197 2.76 -11.80 -2.09
N LEU A 198 2.88 -13.02 -1.53
CA LEU A 198 1.75 -13.88 -1.22
C LEU A 198 0.79 -13.22 -0.23
N GLY A 199 1.32 -12.69 0.88
CA GLY A 199 0.54 -11.98 1.88
C GLY A 199 -0.15 -10.74 1.32
N PHE A 200 0.54 -9.97 0.47
CA PHE A 200 -0.03 -8.81 -0.21
C PHE A 200 -1.20 -9.21 -1.13
N ALA A 201 -1.02 -10.24 -1.96
CA ALA A 201 -2.05 -10.74 -2.86
C ALA A 201 -3.33 -11.18 -2.13
N LEU A 202 -3.22 -11.77 -0.94
CA LEU A 202 -4.39 -12.17 -0.14
C LEU A 202 -5.24 -10.99 0.37
N ILE A 203 -4.71 -9.76 0.35
CA ILE A 203 -5.40 -8.55 0.84
C ILE A 203 -6.09 -7.80 -0.31
N LEU A 204 -5.60 -7.98 -1.54
CA LEU A 204 -6.11 -7.30 -2.73
C LEU A 204 -7.47 -7.85 -3.17
N PRO A 205 -8.33 -7.03 -3.80
CA PRO A 205 -9.53 -7.51 -4.46
C PRO A 205 -9.20 -8.56 -5.54
N GLY A 206 -10.07 -9.56 -5.69
CA GLY A 206 -9.87 -10.64 -6.66
C GLY A 206 -9.72 -10.15 -8.11
N SER A 207 -10.47 -9.13 -8.50
CA SER A 207 -10.35 -8.51 -9.83
C SER A 207 -8.96 -7.94 -10.10
N LEU A 208 -8.37 -7.27 -9.10
CA LEU A 208 -7.02 -6.73 -9.20
C LEU A 208 -5.97 -7.85 -9.27
N ASN A 209 -6.12 -8.90 -8.46
CA ASN A 209 -5.25 -10.08 -8.53
C ASN A 209 -5.30 -10.76 -9.90
N ILE A 210 -6.48 -10.89 -10.50
CA ILE A 210 -6.64 -11.46 -11.85
C ILE A 210 -5.94 -10.56 -12.87
N GLY A 211 -6.11 -9.23 -12.79
CA GLY A 211 -5.43 -8.29 -13.68
C GLY A 211 -3.90 -8.39 -13.59
N ILE A 212 -3.35 -8.44 -12.37
CA ILE A 212 -1.92 -8.62 -12.12
C ILE A 212 -1.44 -9.98 -12.66
N ALA A 213 -2.20 -11.05 -12.42
CA ALA A 213 -1.86 -12.40 -12.90
C ALA A 213 -1.81 -12.44 -14.44
N ILE A 214 -2.83 -11.95 -15.12
CA ILE A 214 -2.87 -11.88 -16.59
C ILE A 214 -1.70 -11.03 -17.12
N GLY A 215 -1.48 -9.85 -16.55
CA GLY A 215 -0.36 -8.97 -16.92
C GLY A 215 1.00 -9.67 -16.74
N SER A 216 1.18 -10.41 -15.65
CA SER A 216 2.41 -11.17 -15.40
C SER A 216 2.62 -12.31 -16.40
N VAL A 217 1.56 -13.01 -16.81
CA VAL A 217 1.62 -14.09 -17.81
C VAL A 217 1.97 -13.51 -19.19
N ILE A 218 1.32 -12.40 -19.58
CA ILE A 218 1.63 -11.69 -20.83
C ILE A 218 3.10 -11.24 -20.83
N SER A 219 3.55 -10.64 -19.72
CA SER A 219 4.93 -10.19 -19.56
C SER A 219 5.93 -11.35 -19.66
N ALA A 220 5.64 -12.48 -19.00
CA ALA A 220 6.49 -13.66 -19.04
C ALA A 220 6.56 -14.27 -20.46
N ALA A 221 5.43 -14.37 -21.15
CA ALA A 221 5.38 -14.84 -22.54
C ALA A 221 6.17 -13.89 -23.48
N TRP A 222 5.94 -12.58 -23.39
CA TRP A 222 6.63 -11.59 -24.20
C TRP A 222 8.15 -11.63 -23.99
N ARG A 223 8.61 -11.81 -22.74
CA ARG A 223 10.03 -11.97 -22.42
C ARG A 223 10.67 -13.18 -23.11
N GLN A 224 9.93 -14.28 -23.30
CA GLN A 224 10.43 -15.46 -24.01
C GLN A 224 10.57 -15.24 -25.52
N PHE A 225 9.69 -14.44 -26.12
CA PHE A 225 9.73 -14.14 -27.55
C PHE A 225 10.73 -13.04 -27.93
N SER A 226 11.21 -12.24 -26.97
CA SER A 226 12.22 -11.20 -27.21
C SER A 226 13.33 -11.23 -26.14
N PRO A 227 14.18 -12.28 -26.14
CA PRO A 227 15.30 -12.36 -25.23
C PRO A 227 16.43 -11.38 -25.62
N GLY A 228 17.01 -10.70 -24.63
CA GLY A 228 18.15 -9.80 -24.80
C GLY A 228 17.91 -8.38 -24.29
N GLU A 229 18.97 -7.68 -23.88
CA GLU A 229 18.90 -6.30 -23.35
C GLU A 229 18.45 -5.27 -24.39
N SER A 230 18.65 -5.56 -25.67
CA SER A 230 18.17 -4.76 -26.82
C SER A 230 16.82 -5.25 -27.37
N GLY A 231 16.17 -6.21 -26.70
CA GLY A 231 14.89 -6.74 -27.12
C GLY A 231 13.75 -5.74 -26.96
N VAL A 232 12.68 -5.89 -27.75
CA VAL A 232 11.48 -5.05 -27.70
C VAL A 232 10.87 -5.05 -26.28
N TYR A 233 10.93 -6.19 -25.59
CA TYR A 233 10.47 -6.29 -24.21
C TYR A 233 11.22 -5.32 -23.27
N ALA A 234 12.55 -5.27 -23.34
CA ALA A 234 13.37 -4.43 -22.45
C ALA A 234 13.08 -2.93 -22.61
N HIS A 235 12.79 -2.49 -23.84
CA HIS A 235 12.53 -1.09 -24.15
C HIS A 235 11.08 -0.66 -23.94
N TYR A 236 10.11 -1.52 -24.23
CA TYR A 236 8.70 -1.12 -24.32
C TYR A 236 7.79 -1.69 -23.23
N ALA A 237 8.17 -2.77 -22.54
CA ALA A 237 7.27 -3.40 -21.56
C ALA A 237 6.92 -2.45 -20.40
N ALA A 238 7.91 -1.78 -19.80
CA ALA A 238 7.68 -0.87 -18.69
C ALA A 238 6.89 0.40 -19.10
N PRO A 239 7.23 1.10 -20.21
CA PRO A 239 6.41 2.21 -20.70
C PRO A 239 4.98 1.81 -21.04
N LEU A 240 4.77 0.65 -21.67
CA LEU A 240 3.43 0.16 -22.01
C LEU A 240 2.61 -0.12 -20.75
N ALA A 241 3.17 -0.85 -19.79
CA ALA A 241 2.50 -1.15 -18.53
C ALA A 241 2.15 0.14 -17.76
N SER A 242 3.10 1.08 -17.66
CA SER A 242 2.84 2.38 -17.04
C SER A 242 1.78 3.19 -17.78
N GLY A 243 1.76 3.14 -19.12
CA GLY A 243 0.76 3.81 -19.95
C GLY A 243 -0.64 3.23 -19.77
N LEU A 244 -0.76 1.91 -19.61
CA LEU A 244 -2.05 1.25 -19.32
C LEU A 244 -2.58 1.66 -17.95
N VAL A 245 -1.74 1.64 -16.91
CA VAL A 245 -2.12 2.05 -15.55
C VAL A 245 -2.49 3.53 -15.51
N ALA A 246 -1.67 4.40 -16.12
CA ALA A 246 -1.96 5.83 -16.20
C ALA A 246 -3.21 6.12 -17.04
N GLY A 247 -3.41 5.39 -18.13
CA GLY A 247 -4.55 5.53 -19.02
C GLY A 247 -5.87 5.19 -18.33
N GLU A 248 -5.92 4.07 -17.60
CA GLU A 248 -7.08 3.72 -16.77
C GLU A 248 -7.39 4.83 -15.77
N ALA A 249 -6.38 5.30 -15.03
CA ALA A 249 -6.53 6.37 -14.05
C ALA A 249 -7.05 7.67 -14.69
N MET A 250 -6.52 8.07 -15.85
CA MET A 250 -6.96 9.27 -16.58
C MET A 250 -8.40 9.14 -17.10
N VAL A 251 -8.78 7.98 -17.65
CA VAL A 251 -10.13 7.74 -18.13
C VAL A 251 -11.13 7.82 -16.98
N GLY A 252 -10.82 7.18 -15.85
CA GLY A 252 -11.69 7.19 -14.66
C GLY A 252 -11.78 8.56 -13.99
N SER A 253 -10.65 9.28 -13.84
CA SER A 253 -10.60 10.52 -13.05
C SER A 253 -10.91 11.80 -13.83
N ILE A 254 -10.67 11.82 -15.15
CA ILE A 254 -10.83 13.03 -15.97
C ILE A 254 -11.92 12.83 -17.02
N MET A 255 -11.81 11.78 -17.84
CA MET A 255 -12.69 11.63 -19.01
C MET A 255 -14.13 11.30 -18.61
N MET A 256 -14.35 10.40 -17.66
CA MET A 256 -15.71 10.06 -17.23
C MET A 256 -16.44 11.24 -16.59
N PRO A 257 -15.85 12.00 -15.64
CA PRO A 257 -16.48 13.22 -15.14
C PRO A 257 -16.73 14.27 -16.22
N ALA A 258 -15.79 14.48 -17.15
CA ALA A 258 -15.95 15.43 -18.24
C ALA A 258 -17.10 15.02 -19.19
N LEU A 259 -17.21 13.72 -19.53
CA LEU A 259 -18.32 13.18 -20.31
C LEU A 259 -19.65 13.33 -19.58
N ALA A 260 -19.69 13.07 -18.27
CA ALA A 260 -20.89 13.26 -17.46
C ALA A 260 -21.35 14.72 -17.45
N VAL A 261 -20.42 15.67 -17.32
CA VAL A 261 -20.71 17.11 -17.43
C VAL A 261 -21.20 17.48 -18.83
N LEU A 262 -20.56 16.98 -19.88
CA LEU A 262 -20.99 17.22 -21.27
C LEU A 262 -22.41 16.69 -21.53
N MET A 263 -22.73 15.48 -21.05
CA MET A 263 -24.08 14.91 -21.20
C MET A 263 -25.15 15.74 -20.48
N GLN A 264 -24.82 16.42 -19.38
CA GLN A 264 -25.75 17.35 -18.71
C GLN A 264 -26.06 18.61 -19.53
N PHE A 265 -25.23 18.99 -20.50
CA PHE A 265 -25.51 20.12 -21.40
C PHE A 265 -26.39 19.74 -22.59
N PHE A 266 -26.51 18.44 -22.91
CA PHE A 266 -27.31 17.93 -24.02
C PHE A 266 -28.66 17.33 -23.58
N ASN A 267 -28.91 17.26 -22.27
CA ASN A 267 -30.20 16.91 -21.66
C ASN A 267 -30.86 18.16 -21.08
#